data_AF-A0A8T9SCQ6-F1
#
_entry.id   AF-A0A8T9SCQ6-F1
#
_cell.length_a   1.000
_cell.length_b   1.000
_cell.length_c   1.000
_cell.angle_alpha   90.00
_cell.angle_beta   90.00
_cell.angle_gamma   90.00
#
_symmetry.space_group_name_H-M   'P 1'
#
loop_
_entity.id
_entity.type
_entity.pdbx_description
1 polymer ?
#
loop_
_entity_poly.entity_id
_entity_poly.type
_entity_poly.pdbx_seq_one_letter_code
_entity_poly.pdbx_strand_id
1 'polypeptide(L)'
;MRPELEHLRLIEQQLLPGRAALPPEDWNLRLLLDGELAADTEKQRLMYQGLRLAGRRQLRQELRTIHARLYGGWLGRLRALWPM
;
A
#
# COMPACT_ATOMS: atom_id res chain seq x y z
N MET A 1 -19.85 -14.52 16.21
CA MET A 1 -18.56 -14.17 15.58
C MET A 1 -17.61 -13.70 16.67
N ARG A 2 -16.29 -13.75 16.46
CA ARG A 2 -15.30 -13.32 17.47
C ARG A 2 -15.20 -11.78 17.44
N PRO A 3 -15.50 -11.05 18.53
CA PRO A 3 -15.68 -9.59 18.52
C PRO A 3 -14.44 -8.83 18.06
N GLU A 4 -13.23 -9.35 18.33
CA GLU A 4 -11.97 -8.75 17.89
C GLU A 4 -11.83 -8.73 16.36
N LEU A 5 -12.44 -9.69 15.65
CA LEU A 5 -12.43 -9.73 14.19
C LEU A 5 -13.42 -8.74 13.57
N GLU A 6 -14.52 -8.45 14.27
CA GLU A 6 -15.49 -7.45 13.82
C GLU A 6 -14.92 -6.03 13.93
N HIS A 7 -14.18 -5.76 15.00
CA HIS A 7 -13.43 -4.50 15.18
C HIS A 7 -12.41 -4.28 14.06
N LEU A 8 -11.56 -5.27 13.80
CA LEU A 8 -10.58 -5.19 12.72
C LEU A 8 -11.25 -4.96 11.37
N ARG A 9 -12.33 -5.70 11.08
CA ARG A 9 -13.08 -5.57 9.81
C ARG A 9 -13.65 -4.16 9.63
N LEU A 10 -14.16 -3.54 10.69
CA LEU A 10 -14.68 -2.18 10.65
C LEU A 10 -13.58 -1.17 10.31
N ILE A 11 -12.41 -1.28 10.94
CA ILE A 11 -11.26 -0.43 10.62
C ILE A 11 -10.82 -0.64 9.16
N GLU A 12 -10.70 -1.90 8.71
CA GLU A 12 -10.30 -2.22 7.33
C GLU A 12 -11.26 -1.64 6.29
N GLN A 13 -12.57 -1.81 6.50
CA GLN A 13 -13.59 -1.26 5.63
C GLN A 13 -13.55 0.27 5.56
N GLN A 14 -13.11 0.94 6.63
CA GLN A 14 -12.97 2.38 6.63
C GLN A 14 -11.68 2.86 5.94
N LEU A 15 -10.57 2.12 6.10
CA LEU A 15 -9.25 2.54 5.61
C LEU A 15 -8.96 2.14 4.16
N LEU A 16 -9.52 1.03 3.69
CA LEU A 16 -9.23 0.49 2.37
C LEU A 16 -10.12 1.11 1.28
N PRO A 17 -9.63 1.14 0.01
CA PRO A 17 -10.44 1.61 -1.10
C PRO A 17 -11.73 0.80 -1.24
N GLY A 18 -12.87 1.48 -1.33
CA GLY A 18 -14.17 0.85 -1.42
C GLY A 18 -15.26 1.70 -0.80
N ARG A 19 -16.41 1.09 -0.49
CA ARG A 19 -17.46 1.73 0.29
C ARG A 19 -17.05 1.71 1.76
N ALA A 20 -16.83 2.90 2.32
CA ALA A 20 -16.56 3.08 3.74
C ALA A 20 -17.68 2.47 4.60
N ALA A 21 -17.30 1.90 5.75
CA ALA A 21 -18.26 1.34 6.71
C ALA A 21 -19.19 2.42 7.26
N LEU A 22 -18.65 3.63 7.47
CA LEU A 22 -19.37 4.76 8.02
C LEU A 22 -19.12 6.04 7.22
N PRO A 23 -20.07 6.99 7.24
CA PRO A 23 -19.83 8.35 6.78
C PRO A 23 -18.61 8.97 7.48
N PRO A 24 -17.86 9.88 6.82
CA PRO A 24 -16.66 10.49 7.40
C PRO A 24 -16.92 11.19 8.74
N GLU A 25 -18.03 11.90 8.87
CA GLU A 25 -18.44 12.61 10.09
C GLU A 25 -18.67 11.65 11.27
N ASP A 26 -19.40 10.56 11.05
CA ASP A 26 -19.68 9.55 12.08
C ASP A 26 -18.42 8.79 12.47
N TRP A 27 -17.55 8.52 11.50
CA TRP A 27 -16.25 7.91 11.75
C TRP A 27 -15.38 8.80 12.63
N ASN A 28 -15.26 10.08 12.27
CA ASN A 28 -14.46 11.03 13.03
C ASN A 28 -14.99 11.20 14.46
N LEU A 29 -16.31 11.26 14.64
CA LEU A 29 -16.91 11.31 15.97
C LEU A 29 -16.56 10.06 16.78
N ARG A 30 -16.61 8.86 16.19
CA ARG A 30 -16.22 7.62 16.87
C ARG A 30 -14.75 7.61 17.27
N LEU A 31 -13.85 8.06 16.41
CA LEU A 31 -12.42 8.17 16.75
C LEU A 31 -12.17 9.14 17.91
N LEU A 32 -12.96 10.20 18.04
CA LEU A 32 -12.84 11.15 19.16
C LEU A 32 -13.35 10.56 20.48
N LEU A 33 -14.38 9.72 20.42
CA LEU A 33 -15.02 9.13 21.60
C LEU A 33 -14.36 7.82 22.06
N ASP A 34 -13.72 7.10 21.14
CA ASP A 34 -13.07 5.82 21.38
C ASP A 34 -11.57 5.90 21.07
N GLY A 35 -10.78 6.08 22.13
CA GLY A 35 -9.32 6.22 22.03
C GLY A 35 -8.61 4.93 21.62
N GLU A 36 -9.18 3.75 21.91
CA GLU A 36 -8.60 2.47 21.50
C GLU A 36 -8.80 2.26 19.99
N LEU A 37 -10.01 2.53 19.49
CA LEU A 37 -10.30 2.54 18.07
C LEU A 37 -9.40 3.52 17.31
N ALA A 38 -9.17 4.72 17.85
CA ALA A 38 -8.26 5.69 17.26
C ALA A 38 -6.82 5.18 17.17
N ALA A 39 -6.31 4.60 18.26
CA ALA A 39 -4.96 4.05 18.30
C ALA A 39 -4.80 2.90 17.29
N ASP A 40 -5.76 1.98 17.21
CA ASP A 40 -5.71 0.85 16.29
C ASP A 40 -5.88 1.25 14.82
N THR A 41 -6.75 2.22 14.55
CA THR A 41 -6.89 2.82 13.22
C THR A 41 -5.57 3.44 12.77
N GLU A 42 -4.89 4.17 13.65
CA GLU A 42 -3.60 4.78 13.31
C GLU A 42 -2.51 3.73 13.06
N LYS A 43 -2.43 2.68 13.90
CA LYS A 43 -1.50 1.56 13.69
C LYS A 43 -1.73 0.90 12.32
N GLN A 44 -2.99 0.59 11.97
CA GLN A 44 -3.31 -0.01 10.68
C GLN A 44 -2.95 0.93 9.51
N ARG A 45 -3.26 2.22 9.64
CA ARG A 45 -2.92 3.23 8.62
C ARG A 45 -1.41 3.26 8.35
N LEU A 46 -0.59 3.32 9.41
CA LEU A 46 0.87 3.32 9.30
C LEU A 46 1.39 2.01 8.69
N MET A 47 0.83 0.87 9.10
CA MET A 47 1.20 -0.43 8.55
C MET A 47 0.93 -0.50 7.04
N TYR A 48 -0.26 -0.10 6.58
CA TYR A 48 -0.59 -0.09 5.16
C TYR A 48 0.26 0.88 4.35
N GLN A 49 0.58 2.06 4.90
CA GLN A 49 1.51 2.98 4.26
C GLN A 49 2.90 2.37 4.11
N GLY A 50 3.41 1.70 5.16
CA GLY A 50 4.69 0.99 5.14
C GLY A 50 4.71 -0.10 4.07
N LEU A 51 3.68 -0.94 4.02
CA LEU A 51 3.53 -2.00 3.02
C LEU A 51 3.50 -1.44 1.59
N ARG A 52 2.71 -0.38 1.35
CA ARG A 52 2.66 0.28 0.04
C ARG A 52 4.01 0.84 -0.38
N LEU A 53 4.77 1.44 0.54
CA LEU A 53 6.08 1.98 0.24
C LEU A 53 7.10 0.87 -0.06
N ALA A 54 7.11 -0.18 0.76
CA ALA A 54 7.98 -1.34 0.56
C ALA A 54 7.70 -2.01 -0.80
N GLY A 55 6.42 -2.27 -1.10
CA GLY A 55 6.00 -2.84 -2.38
C GLY A 55 6.41 -1.97 -3.58
N ARG A 56 6.26 -0.64 -3.48
CA ARG A 56 6.74 0.28 -4.54
C ARG A 56 8.25 0.20 -4.75
N ARG A 57 9.03 0.09 -3.67
CA ARG A 57 10.50 -0.05 -3.75
C ARG A 57 10.87 -1.37 -4.42
N GLN A 58 10.23 -2.46 -4.01
CA GLN A 58 10.43 -3.79 -4.59
C GLN A 58 10.11 -3.80 -6.08
N LEU A 59 8.93 -3.32 -6.49
CA LEU A 59 8.52 -3.26 -7.90
C LEU A 59 9.50 -2.46 -8.75
N ARG A 60 10.02 -1.33 -8.24
CA ARG A 60 11.04 -0.55 -8.95
C ARG A 60 12.34 -1.32 -9.12
N GLN A 61 12.76 -2.09 -8.12
CA GLN A 61 13.97 -2.90 -8.18
C GLN A 61 13.81 -4.06 -9.18
N GLU A 62 12.66 -4.71 -9.17
CA GLU A 62 12.32 -5.77 -10.13
C GLU A 62 12.31 -5.23 -11.56
N LEU A 63 11.65 -4.09 -11.79
CA LEU A 63 11.63 -3.43 -13.10
C LEU A 63 13.03 -3.03 -13.58
N ARG A 64 13.88 -2.48 -12.71
CA ARG A 64 15.29 -2.18 -13.05
C ARG A 64 16.06 -3.45 -13.44
N THR A 65 15.83 -4.55 -12.72
CA THR A 65 16.48 -5.83 -13.00
C THR A 65 16.03 -6.40 -14.35
N ILE A 66 14.73 -6.36 -14.63
CA ILE A 66 14.16 -6.77 -15.92
C ILE A 66 14.72 -5.91 -17.05
N HIS A 67 14.73 -4.59 -16.87
CA HIS A 67 15.28 -3.66 -17.86
C HIS A 67 16.77 -3.91 -18.14
N ALA A 68 17.58 -4.10 -17.09
CA ALA A 68 19.00 -4.42 -17.24
C ALA A 68 19.23 -5.75 -17.97
N ARG A 69 18.39 -6.78 -17.73
CA ARG A 69 18.48 -8.05 -18.45
C ARG A 69 18.10 -7.92 -19.93
N LEU A 70 17.07 -7.14 -20.23
CA LEU A 70 16.57 -6.97 -21.60
C LEU A 70 17.45 -6.05 -22.44
N TYR A 71 18.01 -4.99 -21.84
CA TYR A 71 18.68 -3.91 -22.57
C TYR A 71 20.14 -3.65 -22.16
N GLY A 72 20.61 -4.20 -21.04
CA GLY A 72 21.99 -4.01 -20.54
C GLY A 72 23.00 -5.05 -21.00
N GLY A 73 22.57 -6.12 -21.69
CA GLY A 73 23.44 -7.16 -22.24
C GLY A 73 24.13 -6.78 -23.56
N TRP A 74 24.84 -7.73 -24.19
CA TRP A 74 25.57 -7.53 -25.46
C TRP A 74 24.71 -6.91 -26.59
N LEU A 75 23.39 -7.14 -26.57
CA LEU A 75 22.40 -6.55 -27.48
C LEU A 75 22.25 -5.02 -27.32
N GLY A 76 22.40 -4.47 -26.11
CA GLY A 76 22.40 -3.03 -25.87
C GLY A 76 23.68 -2.36 -26.41
N ARG A 77 24.82 -3.05 -26.32
CA ARG A 77 26.09 -2.62 -26.93
C ARG A 77 26.05 -2.68 -28.46
N LEU A 78 25.42 -3.70 -29.04
CA LEU A 78 25.19 -3.80 -30.48
C LEU A 78 24.29 -2.68 -31.00
N ARG A 79 23.25 -2.29 -30.25
CA ARG A 79 22.37 -1.18 -30.63
C ARG A 79 23.05 0.19 -30.51
N ALA A 80 23.99 0.38 -29.57
CA ALA A 80 24.78 1.61 -29.47
C ALA A 80 25.81 1.76 -30.62
N LEU A 81 26.19 0.65 -31.27
CA LEU A 81 27.11 0.63 -32.41
C LEU A 81 26.41 0.78 -33.78
N TRP A 82 25.07 0.83 -33.81
CA TRP A 82 24.30 1.05 -35.04
C TRP A 82 23.27 2.17 -34.82
N PRO A 83 23.66 3.46 -34.96
CA PRO A 83 22.70 4.52 -35.04
C PRO A 83 22.03 4.44 -36.43
N MET A 84 20.73 4.20 -36.47
CA MET A 84 19.91 4.70 -37.57
C MET A 84 19.39 6.08 -37.20
#